data_AF-A0A061F375-F1
#
_entry.id   AF-A0A061F375-F1
#
_cell.length_a   1.000
_cell.length_b   1.000
_cell.length_c   1.000
_cell.angle_alpha   90.00
_cell.angle_beta   90.00
_cell.angle_gamma   90.00
#
_symmetry.space_group_name_H-M   'P 1'
#
loop_
_entity.id
_entity.type
_entity.pdbx_description
1 polymer ?
#
loop_
_entity_poly.entity_id
_entity_poly.type
_entity_poly.pdbx_seq_one_letter_code
_entity_poly.pdbx_strand_id
1 'polypeptide(L)'
;MTMTLGRNNLRMNLPTTSTKLTCQTLGNPSKECSNCGAHVPHFLHQVRLLGIQRRLCTSCVLRLHPSSFCPACFAFYGGTLPHPSKRIACSNCSSFTHSHCAGDNLLSSYLCPPCKDSSFSFFPLKDNKIDKKLALALLCAAKIASSSMGKAVTVAWAEADRKVREAALARKRAREALEHLLYITREERARKENDNVSVDLSDANLAKVEDLDLDMDNGDGDGDGDIDVDLVRQLEDSLVKDEDIDCKFN
;
A
#
# COMPACT_ATOMS: atom_id res chain seq x y z
N MET A 1 54.45 -35.36 -20.40
CA MET A 1 54.17 -33.97 -19.97
C MET A 1 52.81 -33.60 -20.51
N THR A 2 51.77 -33.71 -19.68
CA THR A 2 50.36 -33.45 -20.02
C THR A 2 49.97 -32.06 -19.53
N MET A 3 49.65 -31.15 -20.46
CA MET A 3 49.17 -29.80 -20.15
C MET A 3 47.64 -29.79 -20.16
N THR A 4 47.01 -29.60 -18.99
CA THR A 4 45.58 -29.37 -18.84
C THR A 4 45.27 -27.87 -18.91
N LEU A 5 44.54 -27.44 -19.93
CA LEU A 5 44.01 -26.07 -20.07
C LEU A 5 42.75 -25.90 -19.20
N GLY A 6 42.82 -24.97 -18.25
CA GLY A 6 41.71 -24.61 -17.37
C GLY A 6 40.64 -23.78 -18.09
N ARG A 7 39.39 -24.26 -18.03
CA ARG A 7 38.20 -23.52 -18.46
C ARG A 7 37.81 -22.50 -17.39
N ASN A 8 37.98 -21.21 -17.69
CA ASN A 8 37.46 -20.12 -16.87
C ASN A 8 35.96 -19.90 -17.17
N ASN A 9 35.10 -20.26 -16.22
CA ASN A 9 33.67 -19.93 -16.25
C ASN A 9 33.46 -18.52 -15.67
N LEU A 10 33.17 -17.54 -16.53
CA LEU A 10 32.67 -16.22 -16.10
C LEU A 10 31.20 -16.35 -15.72
N ARG A 11 30.97 -16.64 -14.44
CA ARG A 11 29.65 -16.67 -13.81
C ARG A 11 29.21 -15.23 -13.51
N MET A 12 28.42 -14.64 -14.42
CA MET A 12 27.72 -13.38 -14.17
C MET A 12 26.67 -13.61 -13.08
N ASN A 13 26.94 -13.17 -11.85
CA ASN A 13 25.95 -13.14 -10.79
C ASN A 13 25.06 -11.91 -10.99
N LEU A 14 23.85 -12.12 -11.52
CA LEU A 14 22.82 -11.10 -11.53
C LEU A 14 22.29 -10.94 -10.08
N PRO A 15 22.35 -9.74 -9.47
CA PRO A 15 21.75 -9.52 -8.16
C PRO A 15 20.23 -9.51 -8.35
N THR A 16 19.63 -10.69 -8.21
CA THR A 16 18.18 -10.82 -8.09
C THR A 16 17.80 -10.37 -6.69
N THR A 17 17.71 -9.06 -6.47
CA THR A 17 16.98 -8.52 -5.31
C THR A 17 15.49 -8.71 -5.56
N SER A 18 15.07 -9.98 -5.58
CA SER A 18 13.69 -10.36 -5.31
C SER A 18 13.43 -9.94 -3.87
N THR A 19 13.01 -8.69 -3.72
CA THR A 19 12.44 -8.21 -2.46
C THR A 19 11.18 -9.02 -2.33
N LYS A 20 11.25 -10.13 -1.60
CA LYS A 20 10.08 -10.93 -1.24
C LYS A 20 9.04 -9.93 -0.78
N LEU A 21 7.95 -9.83 -1.55
CA LEU A 21 6.68 -9.35 -1.04
C LEU A 21 6.37 -10.30 0.11
N THR A 22 6.77 -9.90 1.32
CA THR A 22 6.38 -10.58 2.53
C THR A 22 4.89 -10.32 2.68
N CYS A 23 4.07 -11.11 1.96
CA CYS A 23 2.79 -11.51 2.48
C CYS A 23 3.12 -12.12 3.83
N GLN A 24 2.94 -11.33 4.89
CA GLN A 24 3.12 -11.82 6.25
C GLN A 24 2.13 -12.96 6.41
N THR A 25 2.67 -14.18 6.38
CA THR A 25 1.99 -15.39 6.83
C THR A 25 1.32 -15.05 8.14
N LEU A 26 0.01 -15.28 8.19
CA LEU A 26 -0.87 -15.05 9.32
C LEU A 26 -0.42 -15.95 10.48
N GLY A 27 0.63 -15.55 11.19
CA GLY A 27 0.94 -16.06 12.52
C GLY A 27 -0.31 -15.84 13.38
N ASN A 28 -0.60 -16.80 14.26
CA ASN A 28 -1.82 -16.82 15.07
C ASN A 28 -2.10 -15.40 15.60
N PRO A 29 -3.17 -14.74 15.16
CA PRO A 29 -3.30 -13.30 15.34
C PRO A 29 -3.38 -13.02 16.83
N SER A 30 -2.32 -12.44 17.41
CA SER A 30 -2.23 -12.15 18.85
C SER A 30 -3.54 -11.57 19.36
N LYS A 31 -4.10 -12.13 20.43
CA LYS A 31 -5.37 -11.66 21.02
C LYS A 31 -5.17 -10.42 21.89
N GLU A 32 -4.01 -9.78 21.78
CA GLU A 32 -3.65 -8.62 22.57
C GLU A 32 -3.72 -7.34 21.75
N CYS A 33 -4.15 -6.27 22.42
CA CYS A 33 -4.10 -4.93 21.87
C CYS A 33 -2.64 -4.47 21.80
N SER A 34 -2.14 -4.17 20.60
CA SER A 34 -0.77 -3.67 20.37
C SER A 34 -0.46 -2.30 20.98
N ASN A 35 -1.45 -1.59 21.56
CA ASN A 35 -1.23 -0.32 22.24
C ASN A 35 -1.23 -0.44 23.77
N CYS A 36 -2.21 -1.12 24.37
CA CYS A 36 -2.31 -1.22 25.83
C CYS A 36 -1.93 -2.60 26.39
N GLY A 37 -1.58 -3.57 25.54
CA GLY A 37 -1.24 -4.94 25.95
C GLY A 37 -2.42 -5.76 26.49
N ALA A 38 -3.62 -5.17 26.59
CA ALA A 38 -4.78 -5.88 27.12
C ALA A 38 -5.12 -7.07 26.22
N HIS A 39 -5.24 -8.25 26.83
CA HIS A 39 -5.75 -9.44 26.16
C HIS A 39 -7.27 -9.28 25.97
N VAL A 40 -7.69 -9.05 24.73
CA VAL A 40 -9.10 -8.86 24.39
C VAL A 40 -9.50 -10.00 23.45
N PRO A 41 -10.16 -11.05 23.96
CA PRO A 41 -10.50 -12.22 23.15
C PRO A 41 -11.43 -11.88 21.98
N HIS A 42 -12.13 -10.74 22.02
CA HIS A 42 -13.08 -10.31 21.02
C HIS A 42 -12.85 -8.84 20.63
N PHE A 43 -13.15 -8.48 19.38
CA PHE A 43 -13.17 -7.09 18.87
C PHE A 43 -11.83 -6.34 18.85
N LEU A 44 -10.80 -6.97 18.29
CA LEU A 44 -9.61 -6.25 17.83
C LEU A 44 -9.85 -5.69 16.42
N HIS A 45 -9.47 -4.44 16.23
CA HIS A 45 -9.61 -3.70 14.98
C HIS A 45 -8.26 -3.55 14.31
N GLN A 46 -8.23 -3.71 12.99
CA GLN A 46 -7.05 -3.43 12.19
C GLN A 46 -7.05 -1.96 11.78
N VAL A 47 -6.01 -1.22 12.15
CA VAL A 47 -5.89 0.22 11.85
C VAL A 47 -4.49 0.50 11.34
N ARG A 48 -4.34 1.39 10.36
CA ARG A 48 -3.04 1.94 9.94
C ARG A 48 -2.86 3.32 10.56
N LEU A 49 -1.89 3.44 11.47
CA LEU A 49 -1.57 4.67 12.18
C LEU A 49 -0.10 5.01 11.93
N LEU A 50 0.17 6.22 11.41
CA LEU A 50 1.51 6.69 11.05
C LEU A 50 2.25 5.72 10.10
N GLY A 51 1.53 5.17 9.11
CA GLY A 51 2.06 4.22 8.14
C GLY A 51 2.18 2.78 8.64
N ILE A 52 2.06 2.53 9.95
CA ILE A 52 2.21 1.20 10.56
C ILE A 52 0.84 0.56 10.79
N GLN A 53 0.69 -0.68 10.37
CA GLN A 53 -0.50 -1.49 10.64
C GLN A 53 -0.47 -2.01 12.08
N ARG A 54 -1.51 -1.71 12.86
CA ARG A 54 -1.65 -2.05 14.29
C ARG A 54 -2.99 -2.70 14.57
N ARG A 55 -3.01 -3.64 15.54
CA ARG A 55 -4.24 -4.28 16.03
C ARG A 55 -4.62 -3.71 17.38
N LEU A 56 -5.75 -3.03 17.43
CA LEU A 56 -6.16 -2.21 18.57
C LEU A 56 -7.50 -2.66 19.12
N CYS A 57 -7.69 -2.64 20.43
CA CYS A 57 -9.03 -2.80 21.01
C CYS A 57 -9.90 -1.56 20.75
N THR A 58 -11.22 -1.71 20.86
CA THR A 58 -12.21 -0.64 20.66
C THR A 58 -11.83 0.66 21.40
N SER A 59 -11.46 0.58 22.69
CA SER A 59 -11.07 1.76 23.46
C SER A 59 -9.81 2.45 22.92
N CYS A 60 -8.81 1.70 22.45
CA CYS A 60 -7.59 2.27 21.88
C CYS A 60 -7.84 2.90 20.52
N VAL A 61 -8.69 2.32 19.67
CA VAL A 61 -9.10 2.94 18.41
C VAL A 61 -9.70 4.32 18.66
N LEU A 62 -10.68 4.39 19.56
CA LEU A 62 -11.38 5.63 19.88
C LEU A 62 -10.46 6.68 20.54
N ARG A 63 -9.53 6.24 21.41
CA ARG A 63 -8.57 7.16 22.05
C ARG A 63 -7.51 7.71 21.09
N LEU A 64 -7.05 6.91 20.13
CA LEU A 64 -6.03 7.31 19.16
C LEU A 64 -6.60 8.12 17.99
N HIS A 65 -7.93 8.17 17.84
CA HIS A 65 -8.62 8.90 16.76
C HIS A 65 -9.68 9.88 17.31
N PRO A 66 -9.30 10.80 18.22
CA PRO A 66 -10.24 11.66 18.94
C PRO A 66 -11.01 12.64 18.03
N SER A 67 -10.47 12.95 16.85
CA SER A 67 -11.07 13.86 15.86
C SER A 67 -11.99 13.17 14.85
N SER A 68 -12.10 11.84 14.89
CA SER A 68 -12.84 11.07 13.88
C SER A 68 -14.31 10.84 14.23
N PHE A 69 -14.74 11.17 15.45
CA PHE A 69 -16.11 10.92 15.92
C PHE A 69 -16.50 11.86 17.07
N CYS A 70 -17.80 11.90 17.37
CA CYS A 70 -18.33 12.57 18.56
C CYS A 70 -18.25 11.64 19.80
N PRO A 71 -17.51 11.99 20.87
CA PRO A 71 -17.35 11.12 22.04
C PRO A 71 -18.61 10.95 22.90
N ALA A 72 -19.64 11.79 22.70
CA ALA A 72 -20.90 11.69 23.42
C ALA A 72 -21.88 10.69 22.77
N CYS A 73 -22.00 10.71 21.43
CA CYS A 73 -22.97 9.89 20.70
C CYS A 73 -22.35 8.81 19.79
N PHE A 74 -21.01 8.77 19.68
CA PHE A 74 -20.27 7.85 18.81
C PHE A 74 -20.60 7.95 17.32
N ALA A 75 -21.13 9.09 16.87
CA ALA A 75 -21.28 9.39 15.45
C ALA A 75 -19.89 9.59 14.81
N PHE A 76 -19.56 8.75 13.83
CA PHE A 76 -18.35 8.83 13.03
C PHE A 76 -18.49 9.92 11.95
N TYR A 77 -17.43 10.69 11.71
CA TYR A 77 -17.47 11.84 10.80
C TYR A 77 -17.11 11.55 9.34
N GLY A 78 -16.64 10.34 8.98
CA GLY A 78 -16.41 9.97 7.57
C GLY A 78 -15.23 10.66 6.85
N GLY A 79 -14.75 11.80 7.35
CA GLY A 79 -13.87 12.71 6.61
C GLY A 79 -14.50 14.08 6.41
N THR A 80 -15.82 14.15 6.47
CA THR A 80 -16.60 15.39 6.54
C THR A 80 -16.84 15.78 8.00
N LEU A 81 -15.94 16.59 8.55
CA LEU A 81 -16.17 17.12 9.90
C LEU A 81 -17.47 17.94 9.94
N PRO A 82 -18.27 17.87 11.02
CA PRO A 82 -19.41 18.75 11.19
C PRO A 82 -18.98 20.21 11.05
N HIS A 83 -19.83 21.04 10.47
CA HIS A 83 -19.56 22.47 10.31
C HIS A 83 -19.06 23.09 11.63
N PRO A 84 -18.08 24.00 11.65
CA PRO A 84 -17.52 24.58 12.88
C PRO A 84 -18.57 25.12 13.86
N SER A 85 -19.68 25.67 13.38
CA SER A 85 -20.79 26.15 14.24
C SER A 85 -21.60 25.03 14.91
N LYS A 86 -21.54 23.80 14.39
CA LYS A 86 -22.25 22.62 14.89
C LYS A 86 -21.36 21.69 15.73
N ARG A 87 -20.12 22.09 16.00
CA ARG A 87 -19.17 21.33 16.83
C ARG A 87 -18.49 22.21 17.86
N ILE A 88 -18.04 21.57 18.93
CA ILE A 88 -17.30 22.17 20.02
C ILE A 88 -16.02 21.37 20.19
N ALA A 89 -14.90 22.07 20.23
CA ALA A 89 -13.58 21.48 20.45
C ALA A 89 -13.34 21.28 21.94
N CYS A 90 -12.71 20.16 22.30
CA CYS A 90 -12.18 19.98 23.65
C CYS A 90 -11.01 20.94 23.89
N SER A 91 -10.94 21.57 25.06
CA SER A 91 -9.85 22.48 25.39
C SER A 91 -8.50 21.78 25.65
N ASN A 92 -8.47 20.46 25.81
CA ASN A 92 -7.27 19.71 26.20
C ASN A 92 -6.83 18.64 25.17
N CYS A 93 -7.59 18.42 24.10
CA CYS A 93 -7.21 17.48 23.04
C CYS A 93 -7.92 17.82 21.72
N SER A 94 -7.54 17.13 20.64
CA SER A 94 -8.13 17.33 19.30
C SER A 94 -9.52 16.69 19.11
N SER A 95 -10.27 16.45 20.19
CA SER A 95 -11.61 15.87 20.11
C SER A 95 -12.68 16.90 19.81
N PHE A 96 -13.65 16.53 18.96
CA PHE A 96 -14.80 17.36 18.61
C PHE A 96 -16.10 16.68 19.03
N THR A 97 -17.00 17.43 19.66
CA THR A 97 -18.35 16.97 20.04
C THR A 97 -19.38 17.83 19.32
N HIS A 98 -20.53 17.27 18.92
CA HIS A 98 -21.62 18.10 18.39
C HIS A 98 -22.08 19.13 19.42
N SER A 99 -22.44 20.33 18.98
CA SER A 99 -22.88 21.39 19.90
C SER A 99 -24.05 20.94 20.78
N HIS A 100 -25.03 20.22 20.21
CA HIS A 100 -26.15 19.64 20.98
C HIS A 100 -25.74 18.49 21.92
N CYS A 101 -24.59 17.87 21.70
CA CYS A 101 -24.09 16.76 22.52
C CYS A 101 -23.23 17.25 23.70
N ALA A 102 -22.76 18.49 23.66
CA ALA A 102 -21.99 19.08 24.76
C ALA A 102 -22.87 19.46 25.97
N GLY A 103 -24.19 19.49 25.79
CA GLY A 103 -25.16 19.95 26.79
C GLY A 103 -24.99 21.44 27.11
N ASP A 104 -25.39 21.85 28.30
CA ASP A 104 -25.36 23.26 28.75
C ASP A 104 -23.94 23.79 29.06
N ASN A 105 -22.89 23.01 28.79
CA ASN A 105 -21.48 23.39 29.02
C ASN A 105 -20.96 24.44 28.01
N LEU A 106 -21.85 25.20 27.36
CA LEU A 106 -21.48 26.23 26.37
C LEU A 106 -20.83 27.47 27.01
N LEU A 107 -20.90 27.61 28.34
CA LEU A 107 -20.44 28.78 29.09
C LEU A 107 -19.02 28.64 29.66
N SER A 108 -18.41 27.45 29.59
CA SER A 108 -17.05 27.18 30.08
C SER A 108 -16.32 26.22 29.16
N SER A 109 -15.00 26.41 29.00
CA SER A 109 -14.07 25.53 28.26
C SER A 109 -14.47 24.05 28.30
N TYR A 110 -15.06 23.56 27.21
CA TYR A 110 -15.58 22.20 27.13
C TYR A 110 -14.45 21.16 27.24
N LEU A 111 -14.65 20.14 28.07
CA LEU A 111 -13.78 18.98 28.17
C LEU A 111 -14.54 17.74 27.72
N CYS A 112 -13.98 17.02 26.74
CA CYS A 112 -14.53 15.74 26.32
C CYS A 112 -14.46 14.72 27.48
N PRO A 113 -15.30 13.66 27.48
CA PRO A 113 -15.34 12.69 28.57
C PRO A 113 -13.96 12.12 28.97
N PRO A 114 -13.07 11.74 28.04
CA PRO A 114 -11.71 11.30 28.38
C PRO A 114 -10.79 12.34 29.02
N CYS A 115 -11.00 13.64 28.73
CA CYS A 115 -10.20 14.72 29.32
C CYS A 115 -10.77 15.20 30.66
N LYS A 116 -12.09 15.05 30.86
CA LYS A 116 -12.75 15.38 32.11
C LYS A 116 -12.44 14.35 33.21
N ASP A 117 -12.33 13.07 32.83
CA ASP A 117 -12.03 11.97 33.75
C ASP A 117 -10.90 11.09 33.18
N SER A 118 -9.77 11.04 33.89
CA SER A 118 -8.60 10.25 33.50
C SER A 118 -8.82 8.74 33.58
N SER A 119 -9.80 8.29 34.37
CA SER A 119 -10.18 6.89 34.49
C SER A 119 -11.18 6.43 33.42
N PHE A 120 -11.61 7.34 32.55
CA PHE A 120 -12.62 7.09 31.54
C PHE A 120 -12.19 6.01 30.52
N SER A 121 -13.09 5.05 30.30
CA SER A 121 -12.99 4.03 29.26
C SER A 121 -14.19 4.14 28.31
N PHE A 122 -13.91 4.14 27.00
CA PHE A 122 -14.96 4.15 25.97
C PHE A 122 -15.74 2.83 25.89
N PHE A 123 -15.12 1.73 26.30
CA PHE A 123 -15.69 0.39 26.14
C PHE A 123 -15.44 -0.48 27.39
N PRO A 124 -16.06 -0.15 28.54
CA PRO A 124 -15.99 -0.96 29.74
C PRO A 124 -16.91 -2.18 29.63
N LEU A 125 -16.47 -3.23 28.94
CA LEU A 125 -17.24 -4.46 28.78
C LEU A 125 -17.26 -5.24 30.10
N LYS A 126 -18.44 -5.40 30.71
CA LYS A 126 -18.68 -6.26 31.88
C LYS A 126 -19.51 -7.47 31.45
N ASP A 127 -19.13 -8.67 31.86
CA ASP A 127 -19.86 -9.92 31.64
C ASP A 127 -20.24 -10.23 30.17
N ASN A 128 -19.47 -9.72 29.21
CA ASN A 128 -19.72 -9.84 27.77
C ASN A 128 -21.10 -9.34 27.29
N LYS A 129 -21.77 -8.48 28.07
CA LYS A 129 -23.05 -7.89 27.67
C LYS A 129 -22.81 -6.57 26.94
N ILE A 130 -23.35 -6.44 25.74
CA ILE A 130 -23.25 -5.24 24.91
C ILE A 130 -24.57 -4.47 25.02
N ASP A 131 -24.55 -3.31 25.67
CA ASP A 131 -25.66 -2.37 25.64
C ASP A 131 -25.65 -1.52 24.36
N LYS A 132 -26.70 -0.71 24.15
CA LYS A 132 -26.80 0.17 22.98
C LYS A 132 -25.61 1.13 22.85
N LYS A 133 -25.07 1.63 23.97
CA LYS A 133 -23.96 2.61 23.97
C LYS A 133 -22.65 1.94 23.57
N LEU A 134 -22.36 0.77 24.12
CA LEU A 134 -21.23 -0.08 23.76
C LEU A 134 -21.33 -0.52 22.30
N ALA A 135 -22.52 -0.90 21.82
CA ALA A 135 -22.72 -1.23 20.41
C ALA A 135 -22.36 -0.05 19.49
N LEU A 136 -22.77 1.17 19.83
CA LEU A 136 -22.41 2.37 19.09
C LEU A 136 -20.91 2.67 19.14
N ALA A 137 -20.27 2.50 20.31
CA ALA A 137 -18.82 2.67 20.44
C ALA A 137 -18.05 1.65 19.60
N LEU A 138 -18.49 0.39 19.59
CA LEU A 138 -17.92 -0.68 18.77
C LEU A 138 -18.09 -0.39 17.28
N LEU A 139 -19.31 0.01 16.85
CA LEU A 139 -19.59 0.38 15.47
C LEU A 139 -18.74 1.57 15.03
N CYS A 140 -18.59 2.58 15.88
CA CYS A 140 -17.74 3.74 15.61
C CYS A 140 -16.27 3.33 15.43
N ALA A 141 -15.73 2.48 16.31
CA ALA A 141 -14.38 1.97 16.17
C ALA A 141 -14.19 1.18 14.87
N ALA A 142 -15.18 0.35 14.50
CA ALA A 142 -15.16 -0.40 13.25
C ALA A 142 -15.18 0.52 12.01
N LYS A 143 -15.96 1.60 12.03
CA LYS A 143 -15.97 2.61 10.95
C LYS A 143 -14.63 3.34 10.83
N ILE A 144 -14.01 3.71 11.95
CA ILE A 144 -12.67 4.31 11.96
C ILE A 144 -11.64 3.33 11.38
N ALA A 145 -11.70 2.06 11.79
CA ALA A 145 -10.81 1.02 11.29
C ALA A 145 -10.97 0.80 9.78
N SER A 146 -12.22 0.71 9.30
CA SER A 146 -12.55 0.60 7.88
C SER A 146 -12.00 1.80 7.09
N SER A 147 -12.25 3.03 7.53
CA SER A 147 -11.73 4.24 6.87
C SER A 147 -10.19 4.29 6.86
N SER A 148 -9.56 3.92 7.98
CA SER A 148 -8.09 3.86 8.08
C SER A 148 -7.49 2.83 7.13
N MET A 149 -8.10 1.65 7.04
CA MET A 149 -7.66 0.61 6.11
C MET A 149 -7.98 0.95 4.65
N GLY A 150 -9.09 1.65 4.36
CA GLY A 150 -9.37 2.18 3.02
C GLY A 150 -8.25 3.09 2.54
N LYS A 151 -7.83 4.06 3.37
CA LYS A 151 -6.65 4.91 3.09
C LYS A 151 -5.37 4.09 2.90
N ALA A 152 -5.19 3.04 3.69
CA ALA A 152 -4.04 2.16 3.57
C ALA A 152 -3.99 1.44 2.22
N VAL A 153 -5.15 0.99 1.74
CA VAL A 153 -5.33 0.32 0.45
C VAL A 153 -5.00 1.29 -0.67
N THR A 154 -5.55 2.50 -0.69
CA THR A 154 -5.24 3.52 -1.72
C THR A 154 -3.73 3.78 -1.83
N VAL A 155 -3.04 3.93 -0.70
CA VAL A 155 -1.57 4.12 -0.70
C VAL A 155 -0.84 2.89 -1.24
N ALA A 156 -1.32 1.69 -0.92
CA ALA A 156 -0.71 0.45 -1.41
C ALA A 156 -0.89 0.28 -2.93
N TRP A 157 -2.06 0.64 -3.47
CA TRP A 157 -2.32 0.65 -4.91
C TRP A 157 -1.42 1.65 -5.64
N ALA A 158 -1.34 2.90 -5.17
CA ALA A 158 -0.48 3.91 -5.79
C ALA A 158 1.00 3.49 -5.82
N GLU A 159 1.48 2.86 -4.74
CA GLU A 159 2.84 2.34 -4.64
C GLU A 159 3.08 1.12 -5.56
N ALA A 160 2.08 0.25 -5.73
CA ALA A 160 2.15 -0.87 -6.66
C ALA A 160 2.24 -0.37 -8.11
N ASP A 161 1.39 0.57 -8.50
CA ASP A 161 1.38 1.15 -9.84
C ASP A 161 2.70 1.85 -10.17
N ARG A 162 3.24 2.61 -9.23
CA ARG A 162 4.56 3.24 -9.37
C ARG A 162 5.64 2.20 -9.65
N LYS A 163 5.68 1.11 -8.88
CA LYS A 163 6.65 0.01 -9.08
C LYS A 163 6.48 -0.70 -10.40
N VAL A 164 5.25 -0.90 -10.88
CA VAL A 164 4.99 -1.50 -12.19
C VAL A 164 5.58 -0.63 -13.30
N ARG A 165 5.35 0.69 -13.25
CA ARG A 165 5.90 1.65 -14.24
C ARG A 165 7.44 1.69 -14.21
N GLU A 166 8.04 1.76 -13.02
CA GLU A 166 9.50 1.73 -12.86
C GLU A 166 10.12 0.44 -13.39
N ALA A 167 9.51 -0.71 -13.10
CA ALA A 167 9.97 -2.00 -13.59
C ALA A 167 9.83 -2.12 -15.12
N ALA A 168 8.77 -1.57 -15.72
CA ALA A 168 8.59 -1.55 -17.17
C ALA A 168 9.68 -0.71 -17.86
N LEU A 169 9.98 0.48 -17.34
CA LEU A 169 11.05 1.35 -17.86
C LEU A 169 12.43 0.71 -17.71
N ALA A 170 12.70 0.04 -16.58
CA ALA A 170 13.95 -0.69 -16.39
C ALA A 170 14.10 -1.84 -17.40
N ARG A 171 13.04 -2.59 -17.66
CA ARG A 171 13.05 -3.66 -18.68
C ARG A 171 13.27 -3.11 -20.08
N LYS A 172 12.64 -1.98 -20.43
CA LYS A 172 12.85 -1.31 -21.73
C LYS A 172 14.32 -0.94 -21.92
N ARG A 173 14.91 -0.25 -20.95
CA ARG A 173 16.33 0.15 -21.00
C ARG A 173 17.28 -1.05 -21.08
N ALA A 174 16.97 -2.13 -20.37
CA ALA A 174 17.77 -3.35 -20.44
C ALA A 174 17.71 -3.99 -21.84
N ARG A 175 16.54 -4.00 -22.49
CA ARG A 175 16.40 -4.49 -23.87
C ARG A 175 17.19 -3.63 -24.86
N GLU A 176 17.03 -2.31 -24.80
CA GLU A 176 17.76 -1.36 -25.65
C GLU A 176 19.29 -1.54 -25.51
N ALA A 177 19.78 -1.75 -24.27
CA ALA A 177 21.20 -2.01 -24.03
C ALA A 177 21.67 -3.33 -24.65
N LEU A 178 20.87 -4.39 -24.56
CA LEU A 178 21.19 -5.68 -25.18
C LEU A 178 21.19 -5.60 -26.70
N GLU A 179 20.22 -4.91 -27.30
CA GLU A 179 20.16 -4.67 -28.74
C GLU A 179 21.40 -3.91 -29.24
N HIS A 180 21.84 -2.89 -28.49
CA HIS A 180 23.05 -2.14 -28.81
C HIS A 180 24.33 -3.02 -28.72
N LEU A 181 24.42 -3.90 -27.72
CA LEU A 181 25.55 -4.85 -27.61
C LEU A 181 25.57 -5.84 -28.78
N LEU A 182 24.41 -6.34 -29.20
CA LEU A 182 24.31 -7.22 -30.37
C LEU A 182 24.74 -6.49 -31.65
N TYR A 183 24.34 -5.24 -31.83
CA TYR A 183 24.78 -4.40 -32.94
C TYR A 183 26.31 -4.24 -32.97
N ILE A 184 26.93 -3.81 -31.86
CA ILE A 184 28.39 -3.66 -31.76
C ILE A 184 29.11 -4.99 -32.05
N THR A 185 28.61 -6.10 -31.51
CA THR A 185 29.22 -7.42 -31.70
C THR A 185 29.22 -7.84 -33.18
N ARG A 186 28.14 -7.53 -33.92
CA ARG A 186 28.07 -7.77 -35.37
C ARG A 186 29.06 -6.89 -36.13
N GLU A 187 29.13 -5.60 -35.79
CA GLU A 187 30.07 -4.66 -36.44
C GLU A 187 31.53 -5.05 -36.19
N GLU A 188 31.87 -5.48 -34.97
CA GLU A 188 33.24 -5.91 -34.63
C GLU A 188 33.64 -7.19 -35.38
N ARG A 189 32.71 -8.14 -35.56
CA ARG A 189 32.95 -9.34 -36.38
C ARG A 189 33.22 -8.97 -37.84
N ALA A 190 32.41 -8.10 -38.43
CA ALA A 190 32.61 -7.63 -39.80
C ALA A 190 33.95 -6.88 -39.98
N ARG A 191 34.38 -6.10 -38.99
CA ARG A 191 35.71 -5.43 -39.00
C ARG A 191 36.86 -6.46 -38.96
N LYS A 192 36.78 -7.48 -38.09
CA LYS A 192 37.79 -8.55 -38.01
C LYS A 192 37.88 -9.36 -39.31
N GLU A 193 36.75 -9.64 -39.95
CA GLU A 193 36.73 -10.31 -41.25
C GLU A 193 37.45 -9.50 -42.33
N ASN A 194 37.27 -8.17 -42.35
CA ASN A 194 37.98 -7.30 -43.30
C ASN A 194 39.49 -7.18 -43.02
N ASP A 195 39.91 -7.16 -41.74
CA ASP A 195 41.33 -7.13 -41.37
C ASP A 195 42.04 -8.46 -41.70
N ASN A 196 41.35 -9.59 -41.53
CA ASN A 196 41.84 -10.92 -41.88
C ASN A 196 41.94 -11.16 -43.41
N VAL A 197 41.33 -10.32 -44.25
CA VAL A 197 41.50 -10.37 -45.72
C VAL A 197 42.84 -9.75 -46.16
N SER A 198 43.55 -9.04 -45.28
CA SER A 198 44.87 -8.46 -45.57
C SER A 198 46.06 -9.37 -45.20
N VAL A 199 45.83 -10.48 -44.49
CA VAL A 199 46.88 -11.42 -44.08
C VAL A 199 46.48 -12.85 -44.45
N ASP A 200 47.13 -13.30 -45.53
CA ASP A 200 47.33 -14.67 -45.98
C ASP A 200 46.24 -15.37 -46.83
N LEU A 201 46.56 -15.44 -48.13
CA LEU A 201 46.54 -16.72 -48.84
C LEU A 201 47.26 -17.77 -47.96
N SER A 202 46.52 -18.53 -47.16
CA SER A 202 46.69 -19.99 -47.03
C SER A 202 45.73 -20.58 -46.01
N ASP A 203 45.07 -21.64 -46.46
CA ASP A 203 44.54 -22.75 -45.67
C ASP A 203 43.35 -22.48 -44.75
N ALA A 204 42.20 -22.44 -45.42
CA ALA A 204 41.00 -23.22 -45.13
C ALA A 204 41.04 -24.08 -43.85
N ASN A 205 40.38 -23.59 -42.79
CA ASN A 205 39.61 -24.43 -41.87
C ASN A 205 38.63 -23.57 -41.07
N LEU A 206 37.49 -23.24 -41.69
CA LEU A 206 36.33 -22.77 -40.95
C LEU A 206 35.05 -23.15 -41.69
N ALA A 207 34.48 -24.31 -41.34
CA ALA A 207 33.13 -24.67 -41.75
C ALA A 207 32.46 -25.50 -40.66
N LYS A 208 31.78 -24.78 -39.76
CA LYS A 208 30.49 -25.09 -39.12
C LYS A 208 30.45 -24.44 -37.74
N VAL A 209 29.96 -23.22 -37.71
CA VAL A 209 29.07 -22.83 -36.62
C VAL A 209 27.73 -22.64 -37.30
N GLU A 210 26.81 -23.52 -36.93
CA GLU A 210 25.47 -23.62 -37.48
C GLU A 210 24.76 -22.27 -37.37
N ASP A 211 24.14 -21.90 -38.48
CA ASP A 211 23.13 -20.85 -38.57
C ASP A 211 22.05 -21.14 -37.52
N LEU A 212 22.09 -20.39 -36.42
CA LEU A 212 20.92 -20.23 -35.57
C LEU A 212 20.10 -19.12 -36.18
N ASP A 213 19.29 -19.50 -37.18
CA ASP A 213 18.06 -18.82 -37.54
C ASP A 213 17.16 -18.81 -36.30
N LEU A 214 17.41 -17.84 -35.42
CA LEU A 214 16.42 -17.43 -34.44
C LEU A 214 15.47 -16.52 -35.21
N ASP A 215 14.45 -17.14 -35.78
CA ASP A 215 13.19 -16.50 -36.13
C ASP A 215 12.74 -15.71 -34.89
N MET A 216 13.08 -14.43 -34.86
CA MET A 216 12.52 -13.46 -33.94
C MET A 216 11.07 -13.30 -34.37
N ASP A 217 10.21 -14.17 -33.84
CA ASP A 217 8.78 -13.97 -33.85
C ASP A 217 8.51 -12.60 -33.22
N ASN A 218 8.28 -11.62 -34.10
CA ASN A 218 7.82 -10.29 -33.77
C ASN A 218 6.40 -10.43 -33.22
N GLY A 219 6.32 -10.83 -31.96
CA GLY A 219 5.20 -10.45 -31.12
C GLY A 219 5.34 -8.97 -30.82
N ASP A 220 5.00 -8.14 -31.81
CA ASP A 220 4.60 -6.74 -31.64
C ASP A 220 3.36 -6.75 -30.71
N GLY A 221 3.64 -6.96 -29.43
CA GLY A 221 2.72 -6.69 -28.34
C GLY A 221 2.76 -5.19 -28.13
N ASP A 222 2.22 -4.48 -29.11
CA ASP A 222 1.70 -3.13 -29.01
C ASP A 222 0.56 -3.20 -27.99
N GLY A 223 0.94 -3.37 -26.73
CA GLY A 223 0.13 -3.05 -25.59
C GLY A 223 0.41 -1.60 -25.27
N ASP A 224 0.09 -0.71 -26.21
CA ASP A 224 -0.49 0.59 -25.90
C ASP A 224 -1.83 0.36 -25.17
N GLY A 225 -1.77 -0.33 -24.04
CA GLY A 225 -2.64 0.00 -22.94
C GLY A 225 -2.21 1.39 -22.49
N ASP A 226 -2.58 2.41 -23.26
CA ASP A 226 -3.02 3.66 -22.71
C ASP A 226 -3.99 3.27 -21.60
N ILE A 227 -3.45 3.14 -20.39
CA ILE A 227 -4.26 3.09 -19.18
C ILE A 227 -4.96 4.41 -19.23
N ASP A 228 -6.21 4.35 -19.64
CA ASP A 228 -7.10 5.49 -19.75
C ASP A 228 -7.07 6.18 -18.39
N VAL A 229 -6.27 7.25 -18.31
CA VAL A 229 -6.09 8.01 -17.08
C VAL A 229 -7.43 8.60 -16.68
N ASP A 230 -8.34 8.79 -17.64
CA ASP A 230 -9.73 9.17 -17.38
C ASP A 230 -10.56 8.03 -16.79
N LEU A 231 -10.26 6.75 -17.03
CA LEU A 231 -10.93 5.62 -16.35
C LEU A 231 -10.49 5.53 -14.88
N VAL A 232 -9.22 5.80 -14.59
CA VAL A 232 -8.72 5.91 -13.20
C VAL A 232 -9.35 7.11 -12.49
N ARG A 233 -9.48 8.24 -13.18
CA ARG A 233 -10.15 9.44 -12.64
C ARG A 233 -11.66 9.24 -12.47
N GLN A 234 -12.31 8.48 -13.35
CA GLN A 234 -13.72 8.08 -13.21
C GLN A 234 -13.95 7.16 -12.00
N LEU A 235 -13.02 6.28 -11.67
CA LEU A 235 -13.09 5.46 -10.44
C LEU A 235 -12.91 6.31 -9.17
N GLU A 236 -12.01 7.30 -9.20
CA GLU A 236 -11.86 8.27 -8.11
C GLU A 236 -13.11 9.16 -7.95
N ASP A 237 -13.72 9.60 -9.06
CA ASP A 237 -14.95 10.41 -9.06
C ASP A 237 -16.21 9.60 -8.70
N SER A 238 -16.25 8.30 -9.01
CA SER A 238 -17.34 7.40 -8.61
C SER A 238 -17.32 7.06 -7.13
N LEU A 239 -16.13 6.94 -6.51
CA LEU A 239 -16.01 6.69 -5.06
C LEU A 239 -16.36 7.92 -4.20
N VAL A 240 -16.37 9.12 -4.79
CA VAL A 240 -16.86 10.35 -4.12
C VAL A 240 -18.39 10.48 -4.23
N LYS A 241 -19.05 9.76 -5.15
CA LYS A 241 -20.49 9.88 -5.41
C LYS A 241 -21.41 8.95 -4.61
N ASP A 242 -20.87 7.99 -3.85
CA ASP A 242 -21.68 7.04 -3.07
C ASP A 242 -22.03 7.52 -1.64
N GLU A 243 -21.71 8.77 -1.26
CA GLU A 243 -22.12 9.32 0.05
C GLU A 243 -23.51 9.99 0.06
N ASP A 244 -24.24 10.03 -1.06
CA ASP A 244 -25.62 10.56 -1.14
C ASP A 244 -26.72 9.46 -1.03
N ILE A 245 -26.52 8.45 -0.18
CA ILE A 245 -27.65 7.63 0.30
C ILE A 245 -28.14 8.21 1.62
N ASP A 246 -28.78 9.37 1.50
CA ASP A 246 -29.48 10.01 2.59
C ASP A 246 -30.87 9.38 2.79
N CYS A 247 -31.12 9.01 4.03
CA CYS A 247 -32.41 9.11 4.71
C CYS A 247 -33.68 8.70 3.93
N LYS A 248 -34.00 7.40 3.93
CA LYS A 248 -35.40 6.92 4.00
C LYS A 248 -35.53 5.68 4.88
N PHE A 249 -35.46 5.89 6.20
CA PHE A 249 -36.22 5.06 7.15
C PHE A 249 -36.78 6.00 8.21
N ASN A 250 -38.02 6.43 7.97
CA ASN A 250 -38.96 6.77 9.03
C ASN A 250 -39.35 5.50 9.77
#